data_AF-A0A8J4CQM6-F1
#
_entry.id   AF-A0A8J4CQM6-F1
#
_cell.length_a   1.000
_cell.length_b   1.000
_cell.length_c   1.000
_cell.angle_alpha   90.00
_cell.angle_beta   90.00
_cell.angle_gamma   90.00
#
_symmetry.space_group_name_H-M   'P 1'
#
loop_
_entity.id
_entity.type
_entity.pdbx_description
1 polymer ?
#
loop_
_entity_poly.entity_id
_entity_poly.type
_entity_poly.pdbx_seq_one_letter_code
_entity_poly.pdbx_strand_id
1 'polypeptide(L)'
;MQNAATSETAVVRVSNGNLLAENCVWDNISYNREEGQLLAINDGASLELNGCRFANGYHNATNNDSPRIIPILINNGSTAHLSDSVLVRMKVMGGSLAIVRNASFSSMWASERMAAPLLQFINSFGALYNTIFMSISATGADQNDNTKGVVIDVDSSMVNITNCMFDQTSWFDPNVSSTICTTESQIVGVREGSLLHVANTTFNAVGGCGTAIRATGTSTLEMMGVNITNIDLSRLAPNAAFATVIVMNNSSLHARDSLWSSINAGNTTNPAAILGINTTNVTLNDCNFKDITSLGPSPAVQWRNPKGGVDIVRCTWENINTNAALSFLNAPDGCLVKVSDTHFQGCSSRDRGTLSLGNDDGRQVPVHDGHQVPVQLSNLTFTNNTGQKYAAALQVLNSSVSINGRYAPVLKPSRIAGRLCIEASCKCAFPYGFIGVGYLALILVGK
;
A
#
# COMPACT_ATOMS: atom_id res chain seq x y z
N MET A 1 -15.27 8.90 40.21
CA MET A 1 -16.27 7.88 40.54
C MET A 1 -15.56 6.76 41.28
N GLN A 2 -15.96 6.45 42.52
CA GLN A 2 -15.41 5.33 43.30
C GLN A 2 -16.49 4.26 43.47
N ASN A 3 -16.13 3.03 43.08
CA ASN A 3 -16.69 1.71 43.37
C ASN A 3 -18.17 1.58 43.78
N ALA A 4 -18.94 0.97 42.88
CA ALA A 4 -19.93 -0.03 43.23
C ALA A 4 -19.83 -1.19 42.22
N ALA A 5 -19.40 -2.36 42.71
CA ALA A 5 -19.43 -3.61 41.98
C ALA A 5 -20.83 -4.22 42.11
N THR A 6 -21.63 -4.11 41.06
CA THR A 6 -22.78 -4.97 40.76
C THR A 6 -22.78 -5.24 39.26
N SER A 7 -23.04 -6.48 38.86
CA SER A 7 -22.83 -7.06 37.52
C SER A 7 -23.80 -6.55 36.44
N GLU A 8 -24.00 -5.25 36.34
CA GLU A 8 -24.77 -4.63 35.27
C GLU A 8 -23.81 -3.95 34.29
N THR A 9 -23.87 -4.36 33.03
CA THR A 9 -23.11 -3.76 31.93
C THR A 9 -23.55 -2.30 31.78
N ALA A 10 -22.75 -1.34 32.24
CA ALA A 10 -23.05 0.06 32.03
C ALA A 10 -22.60 0.49 30.62
N VAL A 11 -23.54 0.56 29.67
CA VAL A 11 -23.31 1.30 28.43
C VAL A 11 -23.43 2.78 28.75
N VAL A 12 -22.33 3.51 28.68
CA VAL A 12 -22.36 4.96 28.80
C VAL A 12 -22.87 5.53 27.48
N ARG A 13 -24.02 6.22 27.52
CA ARG A 13 -24.61 6.88 26.35
C ARG A 13 -24.51 8.39 26.53
N VAL A 14 -23.94 9.06 25.54
CA VAL A 14 -23.93 10.53 25.47
C VAL A 14 -24.81 10.92 24.30
N SER A 15 -25.92 11.62 24.59
CA SER A 15 -26.86 12.16 23.60
C SER A 15 -27.11 13.63 23.92
N ASN A 16 -27.08 14.50 22.91
CA ASN A 16 -27.39 15.93 23.03
C ASN A 16 -26.57 16.69 24.10
N GLY A 17 -25.29 16.36 24.27
CA GLY A 17 -24.43 17.00 25.27
C GLY A 17 -22.94 16.72 25.06
N ASN A 18 -22.12 17.28 25.95
CA ASN A 18 -20.67 17.12 25.94
C ASN A 18 -20.23 16.28 27.15
N LEU A 19 -19.48 15.20 26.90
CA LEU A 19 -18.78 14.46 27.93
C LEU A 19 -17.28 14.77 27.86
N LEU A 20 -16.76 15.43 28.89
CA LEU A 20 -15.32 15.64 29.08
C LEU A 20 -14.84 14.71 30.19
N ALA A 21 -13.84 13.89 29.89
CA ALA A 21 -13.13 13.09 30.88
C ALA A 21 -11.62 13.26 30.74
N GLU A 22 -10.97 13.67 31.83
CA GLU A 22 -9.54 13.93 31.90
C GLU A 22 -8.87 13.01 32.93
N ASN A 23 -7.68 12.50 32.61
CA ASN A 23 -6.83 11.66 33.47
C ASN A 23 -7.59 10.49 34.13
N CYS A 24 -8.57 9.97 33.41
CA CYS A 24 -9.49 9.00 33.97
C CYS A 24 -8.92 7.59 33.87
N VAL A 25 -9.00 6.83 34.97
CA VAL A 25 -8.62 5.41 35.00
C VAL A 25 -9.89 4.59 35.07
N TRP A 26 -10.13 3.77 34.05
CA TRP A 26 -11.28 2.86 34.02
C TRP A 26 -10.78 1.45 34.24
N ASP A 27 -10.92 0.97 35.48
CA ASP A 27 -10.55 -0.37 35.91
C ASP A 27 -11.77 -1.30 35.97
N ASN A 28 -11.57 -2.60 35.75
CA ASN A 28 -12.59 -3.64 35.98
C ASN A 28 -13.92 -3.47 35.24
N ILE A 29 -13.89 -2.95 34.01
CA ILE A 29 -15.09 -2.92 33.16
C ILE A 29 -15.43 -4.36 32.74
N SER A 30 -16.54 -4.90 33.28
CA SER A 30 -17.16 -6.14 32.77
C SER A 30 -18.01 -5.82 31.55
N TYR A 31 -17.60 -6.34 30.39
CA TYR A 31 -18.30 -6.17 29.12
C TYR A 31 -19.15 -7.41 28.83
N ASN A 32 -20.46 -7.20 28.62
CA ASN A 32 -21.34 -8.24 28.08
C ASN A 32 -21.21 -8.25 26.55
N ARG A 33 -20.84 -9.42 26.03
CA ARG A 33 -20.46 -9.67 24.64
C ARG A 33 -21.61 -9.45 23.65
N GLU A 34 -22.85 -9.59 24.11
CA GLU A 34 -24.05 -9.55 23.25
C GLU A 34 -24.46 -8.13 22.84
N GLU A 35 -24.11 -7.10 23.62
CA GLU A 35 -24.55 -5.72 23.36
C GLU A 35 -23.55 -4.87 22.53
N GLY A 36 -22.35 -5.38 22.25
CA GLY A 36 -21.48 -4.85 21.20
C GLY A 36 -20.77 -3.51 21.46
N GLN A 37 -21.16 -2.74 22.49
CA GLN A 37 -20.70 -1.36 22.70
C GLN A 37 -20.58 -1.02 24.19
N LEU A 38 -19.51 -0.33 24.59
CA LEU A 38 -19.35 0.17 25.95
C LEU A 38 -19.68 1.66 26.05
N LEU A 39 -19.31 2.43 25.01
CA LEU A 39 -19.55 3.87 24.94
C LEU A 39 -20.21 4.19 23.59
N ALA A 40 -21.36 4.85 23.62
CA ALA A 40 -22.08 5.27 22.42
C ALA A 40 -22.32 6.79 22.45
N ILE A 41 -21.82 7.49 21.44
CA ILE A 41 -21.95 8.94 21.26
C ILE A 41 -22.88 9.17 20.06
N ASN A 42 -24.04 9.78 20.32
CA ASN A 42 -25.11 9.93 19.34
C ASN A 42 -25.68 11.34 19.32
N ASP A 43 -26.44 11.62 18.25
CA ASP A 43 -27.31 12.79 18.12
C ASP A 43 -26.55 14.11 18.30
N GLY A 44 -25.43 14.25 17.57
CA GLY A 44 -24.60 15.45 17.60
C GLY A 44 -23.83 15.67 18.91
N ALA A 45 -23.78 14.69 19.80
CA ALA A 45 -23.02 14.79 21.04
C ALA A 45 -21.51 14.88 20.80
N SER A 46 -20.80 15.41 21.80
CA SER A 46 -19.33 15.49 21.79
C SER A 46 -18.72 14.69 22.94
N LEU A 47 -17.64 13.98 22.64
CA LEU A 47 -16.81 13.26 23.61
C LEU A 47 -15.38 13.80 23.55
N GLU A 48 -14.83 14.16 24.71
CA GLU A 48 -13.41 14.47 24.85
C GLU A 48 -12.80 13.58 25.94
N LEU A 49 -11.85 12.73 25.54
CA LEU A 49 -11.07 11.87 26.41
C LEU A 49 -9.61 12.32 26.35
N ASN A 50 -9.06 12.74 27.48
CA ASN A 50 -7.67 13.23 27.57
C ASN A 50 -6.91 12.51 28.69
N GLY A 51 -5.80 11.86 28.37
CA GLY A 51 -4.96 11.15 29.35
C GLY A 51 -5.68 9.97 30.01
N CYS A 52 -6.78 9.52 29.43
CA CYS A 52 -7.58 8.44 29.99
C CYS A 52 -6.94 7.08 29.71
N ARG A 53 -6.77 6.30 30.77
CA ARG A 53 -6.21 4.95 30.74
C ARG A 53 -7.30 3.95 31.03
N PHE A 54 -7.37 2.94 30.19
CA PHE A 54 -8.24 1.80 30.40
C PHE A 54 -7.38 0.67 30.93
N ALA A 55 -7.32 0.55 32.27
CA ALA A 55 -6.46 -0.44 32.90
C ALA A 55 -7.22 -1.77 33.06
N ASN A 56 -6.87 -2.71 32.17
CA ASN A 56 -6.64 -4.13 32.46
C ASN A 56 -6.56 -4.91 31.14
N GLY A 57 -5.39 -5.51 30.90
CA GLY A 57 -5.15 -6.43 29.78
C GLY A 57 -3.68 -6.81 29.57
N TYR A 58 -2.73 -6.12 30.21
CA TYR A 58 -1.31 -6.46 30.17
C TYR A 58 -0.78 -6.81 31.57
N HIS A 59 -1.17 -7.98 32.07
CA HIS A 59 -0.39 -8.70 33.06
C HIS A 59 -0.28 -10.15 32.60
N ASN A 60 0.86 -10.51 32.00
CA ASN A 60 1.32 -11.88 31.77
C ASN A 60 0.21 -12.91 31.52
N ALA A 61 -0.53 -12.77 30.41
CA ALA A 61 -1.32 -13.87 29.89
C ALA A 61 -0.36 -14.81 29.15
N THR A 62 0.39 -15.62 29.90
CA THR A 62 1.08 -16.79 29.33
C THR A 62 0.08 -17.79 28.75
N ASN A 63 -1.24 -17.62 28.96
CA ASN A 63 -2.30 -18.41 28.35
C ASN A 63 -3.55 -17.53 28.09
N ASN A 64 -3.96 -17.40 26.82
CA ASN A 64 -5.33 -17.14 26.33
C ASN A 64 -6.20 -15.95 26.80
N ASP A 65 -5.77 -15.08 27.73
CA ASP A 65 -6.59 -13.92 28.12
C ASP A 65 -6.43 -12.77 27.11
N SER A 66 -7.45 -12.58 26.27
CA SER A 66 -7.49 -11.52 25.25
C SER A 66 -7.38 -10.13 25.89
N PRO A 67 -6.59 -9.20 25.33
CA PRO A 67 -6.58 -7.81 25.78
C PRO A 67 -8.02 -7.25 25.71
N ARG A 68 -8.50 -6.64 26.80
CA ARG A 68 -9.83 -6.02 26.84
C ARG A 68 -9.79 -4.70 26.07
N ILE A 69 -10.23 -4.74 24.82
CA ILE A 69 -10.37 -3.57 23.96
C ILE A 69 -11.73 -2.92 24.23
N ILE A 70 -11.79 -1.60 24.37
CA ILE A 70 -13.05 -0.89 24.63
C ILE A 70 -13.71 -0.46 23.32
N PRO A 71 -14.92 -0.94 23.01
CA PRO A 71 -15.65 -0.52 21.83
C PRO A 71 -16.37 0.82 22.06
N ILE A 72 -16.03 1.81 21.23
CA ILE A 72 -16.67 3.11 21.14
C ILE A 72 -17.41 3.21 19.80
N LEU A 73 -18.71 3.51 19.86
CA LEU A 73 -19.52 3.89 18.70
C LEU A 73 -19.73 5.40 18.68
N ILE A 74 -19.42 6.04 17.55
CA ILE A 74 -19.67 7.46 17.31
C ILE A 74 -20.56 7.58 16.08
N ASN A 75 -21.76 8.13 16.24
CA ASN A 75 -22.78 8.09 15.19
C ASN A 75 -23.65 9.36 15.16
N ASN A 76 -24.44 9.53 14.10
CA ASN A 76 -25.42 10.61 13.93
C ASN A 76 -24.80 12.02 14.07
N GLY A 77 -23.74 12.29 13.30
CA GLY A 77 -23.07 13.61 13.30
C GLY A 77 -22.31 13.96 14.59
N SER A 78 -22.00 12.97 15.42
CA SER A 78 -21.30 13.17 16.68
C SER A 78 -19.80 13.41 16.49
N THR A 79 -19.15 13.95 17.52
CA THR A 79 -17.71 14.21 17.53
C THR A 79 -17.02 13.49 18.67
N ALA A 80 -15.84 12.94 18.42
CA ALA A 80 -14.97 12.43 19.49
C ALA A 80 -13.53 12.88 19.32
N HIS A 81 -12.95 13.35 20.41
CA HIS A 81 -11.55 13.72 20.54
C HIS A 81 -10.90 12.81 21.58
N LEU A 82 -9.94 12.00 21.14
CA LEU A 82 -9.22 11.07 22.00
C LEU A 82 -7.75 11.44 21.98
N SER A 83 -7.20 11.77 23.16
CA SER A 83 -5.81 12.15 23.33
C SER A 83 -5.17 11.34 24.46
N ASP A 84 -3.93 10.92 24.25
CA ASP A 84 -3.12 10.17 25.23
C ASP A 84 -3.82 8.91 25.78
N SER A 85 -4.76 8.37 25.00
CA SER A 85 -5.61 7.23 25.34
C SER A 85 -5.03 5.94 24.75
N VAL A 86 -5.21 4.83 25.45
CA VAL A 86 -4.62 3.53 25.09
C VAL A 86 -5.74 2.49 24.95
N LEU A 87 -5.73 1.73 23.85
CA LEU A 87 -6.57 0.52 23.60
C LEU A 87 -8.09 0.73 23.41
N VAL A 88 -8.49 1.55 22.42
CA VAL A 88 -9.88 1.65 21.97
C VAL A 88 -10.11 0.92 20.64
N ARG A 89 -11.26 0.25 20.50
CA ARG A 89 -11.84 -0.09 19.21
C ARG A 89 -12.87 0.97 18.90
N MET A 90 -12.81 1.57 17.72
CA MET A 90 -13.68 2.68 17.38
C MET A 90 -14.40 2.42 16.07
N LYS A 91 -15.71 2.64 16.08
CA LYS A 91 -16.54 2.68 14.88
C LYS A 91 -17.17 4.06 14.75
N VAL A 92 -16.89 4.74 13.65
CA VAL A 92 -17.39 6.09 13.34
C VAL A 92 -18.32 6.00 12.15
N MET A 93 -19.53 6.56 12.28
CA MET A 93 -20.59 6.38 11.28
C MET A 93 -21.40 7.66 11.05
N GLY A 94 -22.05 7.75 9.89
CA GLY A 94 -23.20 8.64 9.69
C GLY A 94 -22.87 10.12 9.82
N GLY A 95 -21.87 10.59 9.08
CA GLY A 95 -21.40 11.97 9.07
C GLY A 95 -20.63 12.40 10.32
N SER A 96 -20.36 11.47 11.24
CA SER A 96 -19.61 11.75 12.46
C SER A 96 -18.12 11.96 12.21
N LEU A 97 -17.45 12.56 13.19
CA LEU A 97 -16.01 12.83 13.17
C LEU A 97 -15.33 12.20 14.38
N ALA A 98 -14.20 11.53 14.17
CA ALA A 98 -13.31 11.15 15.25
C ALA A 98 -11.87 11.61 15.01
N ILE A 99 -11.26 12.17 16.05
CA ILE A 99 -9.88 12.62 16.05
C ILE A 99 -9.14 11.87 17.17
N VAL A 100 -8.10 11.14 16.80
CA VAL A 100 -7.22 10.43 17.73
C VAL A 100 -5.83 11.05 17.67
N ARG A 101 -5.27 11.44 18.82
CA ARG A 101 -3.98 12.10 18.93
C ARG A 101 -3.11 11.45 19.99
N ASN A 102 -1.81 11.34 19.71
CA ASN A 102 -0.81 10.85 20.67
C ASN A 102 -1.20 9.50 21.31
N ALA A 103 -1.93 8.67 20.58
CA ALA A 103 -2.41 7.38 21.09
C ALA A 103 -1.39 6.28 20.80
N SER A 104 -1.40 5.24 21.63
CA SER A 104 -0.61 4.04 21.40
C SER A 104 -1.48 2.79 21.43
N PHE A 105 -1.34 1.98 20.38
CA PHE A 105 -1.93 0.66 20.22
C PHE A 105 -0.79 -0.35 20.19
N SER A 106 -0.45 -0.93 21.33
CA SER A 106 0.67 -1.87 21.44
C SER A 106 0.21 -3.28 21.75
N SER A 107 0.88 -4.25 21.12
CA SER A 107 0.85 -5.66 21.50
C SER A 107 -0.57 -6.25 21.44
N MET A 108 -1.32 -5.90 20.40
CA MET A 108 -2.66 -6.43 20.19
C MET A 108 -2.57 -7.75 19.44
N TRP A 109 -3.06 -8.83 20.06
CA TRP A 109 -3.13 -10.16 19.44
C TRP A 109 -4.57 -10.46 19.05
N ALA A 110 -4.83 -10.69 17.76
CA ALA A 110 -6.11 -11.21 17.31
C ALA A 110 -6.10 -12.73 17.45
N SER A 111 -6.52 -13.27 18.60
CA SER A 111 -7.09 -14.62 18.59
C SER A 111 -8.49 -14.52 18.01
N GLU A 112 -8.86 -15.28 16.96
CA GLU A 112 -10.19 -15.53 16.31
C GLU A 112 -11.27 -14.41 16.25
N ARG A 113 -10.99 -13.20 16.75
CA ARG A 113 -11.95 -12.25 17.33
C ARG A 113 -11.64 -10.80 16.92
N MET A 114 -10.63 -10.59 16.06
CA MET A 114 -10.54 -9.38 15.21
C MET A 114 -11.11 -9.64 13.81
N ALA A 115 -12.27 -10.28 13.72
CA ALA A 115 -13.07 -10.21 12.49
C ALA A 115 -13.50 -8.77 12.17
N ALA A 116 -13.50 -7.88 13.18
CA ALA A 116 -13.80 -6.46 13.05
C ALA A 116 -12.52 -5.60 13.12
N PRO A 117 -12.45 -4.50 12.33
CA PRO A 117 -11.34 -3.57 12.38
C PRO A 117 -11.10 -2.96 13.77
N LEU A 118 -9.87 -2.52 14.04
CA LEU A 118 -9.56 -1.77 15.26
C LEU A 118 -10.19 -0.38 15.18
N LEU A 119 -10.00 0.31 14.05
CA LEU A 119 -10.62 1.58 13.75
C LEU A 119 -11.42 1.43 12.45
N GLN A 120 -12.70 1.79 12.48
CA GLN A 120 -13.58 1.70 11.33
C GLN A 120 -14.31 3.01 11.10
N PHE A 121 -14.27 3.52 9.88
CA PHE A 121 -14.91 4.74 9.42
C PHE A 121 -15.87 4.39 8.29
N ILE A 122 -17.17 4.64 8.45
CA ILE A 122 -18.21 4.33 7.45
C ILE A 122 -19.07 5.57 7.22
N ASN A 123 -19.06 6.13 6.00
CA ASN A 123 -19.77 7.37 5.69
C ASN A 123 -19.44 8.49 6.71
N SER A 124 -18.16 8.69 7.01
CA SER A 124 -17.71 9.49 8.16
C SER A 124 -16.36 10.18 7.91
N PHE A 125 -15.89 10.92 8.91
CA PHE A 125 -14.62 11.63 8.91
C PHE A 125 -13.69 11.12 10.02
N GLY A 126 -12.40 11.01 9.72
CA GLY A 126 -11.40 10.55 10.67
C GLY A 126 -10.09 11.29 10.58
N ALA A 127 -9.41 11.46 11.71
CA ALA A 127 -8.03 11.91 11.72
C ALA A 127 -7.21 11.24 12.81
N LEU A 128 -6.03 10.75 12.44
CA LEU A 128 -5.05 10.14 13.34
C LEU A 128 -3.76 10.97 13.30
N TYR A 129 -3.30 11.44 14.46
CA TYR A 129 -2.10 12.26 14.57
C TYR A 129 -1.16 11.72 15.65
N ASN A 130 0.12 11.55 15.30
CA ASN A 130 1.14 11.07 16.25
C ASN A 130 0.75 9.76 16.94
N THR A 131 0.08 8.87 16.20
CA THR A 131 -0.42 7.61 16.75
C THR A 131 0.54 6.47 16.41
N ILE A 132 0.82 5.63 17.39
CA ILE A 132 1.73 4.48 17.24
C ILE A 132 0.92 3.18 17.31
N PHE A 133 1.08 2.32 16.32
CA PHE A 133 0.60 0.94 16.28
C PHE A 133 1.82 0.04 16.31
N MET A 134 1.99 -0.75 17.38
CA MET A 134 3.20 -1.53 17.61
C MET A 134 2.85 -2.98 17.91
N SER A 135 3.56 -3.92 17.31
CA SER A 135 3.41 -5.36 17.58
C SER A 135 1.95 -5.83 17.44
N ILE A 136 1.26 -5.32 16.41
CA ILE A 136 -0.10 -5.74 16.08
C ILE A 136 -0.01 -7.07 15.35
N SER A 137 -0.51 -8.13 15.97
CA SER A 137 -0.53 -9.46 15.40
C SER A 137 -1.96 -9.94 15.21
N ALA A 138 -2.30 -10.47 14.04
CA ALA A 138 -3.56 -11.17 13.86
C ALA A 138 -3.33 -12.64 13.53
N THR A 139 -3.49 -13.48 14.56
CA THR A 139 -3.23 -14.93 14.55
C THR A 139 -4.51 -15.65 14.94
N GLY A 140 -5.49 -15.62 14.05
CA GLY A 140 -6.83 -16.10 14.39
C GLY A 140 -7.67 -16.56 13.22
N ALA A 141 -7.13 -16.58 12.00
CA ALA A 141 -7.79 -17.29 10.92
C ALA A 141 -7.54 -18.78 11.15
N ASP A 142 -8.48 -19.44 11.80
CA ASP A 142 -8.74 -20.84 11.51
C ASP A 142 -8.69 -20.98 9.98
N GLN A 143 -7.92 -21.94 9.44
CA GLN A 143 -7.65 -22.06 8.00
C GLN A 143 -8.91 -22.13 7.12
N ASN A 144 -10.09 -22.28 7.75
CA ASN A 144 -11.40 -22.41 7.13
C ASN A 144 -12.22 -21.11 7.14
N ASP A 145 -11.91 -20.15 8.01
CA ASP A 145 -12.63 -18.89 8.10
C ASP A 145 -11.83 -17.80 7.38
N ASN A 146 -12.32 -17.37 6.22
CA ASN A 146 -11.81 -16.26 5.38
C ASN A 146 -11.82 -14.89 6.09
N THR A 147 -11.62 -14.85 7.41
CA THR A 147 -11.55 -13.65 8.23
C THR A 147 -10.35 -12.81 7.80
N LYS A 148 -10.66 -11.58 7.34
CA LYS A 148 -9.67 -10.61 6.87
C LYS A 148 -9.28 -9.73 8.06
N GLY A 149 -8.02 -9.75 8.46
CA GLY A 149 -7.52 -8.87 9.51
C GLY A 149 -7.30 -7.47 8.97
N VAL A 150 -8.06 -6.48 9.46
CA VAL A 150 -7.91 -5.06 9.07
C VAL A 150 -7.63 -4.23 10.32
N VAL A 151 -6.59 -3.40 10.34
CA VAL A 151 -6.34 -2.50 11.49
C VAL A 151 -7.24 -1.26 11.36
N ILE A 152 -7.18 -0.60 10.21
CA ILE A 152 -7.96 0.60 9.90
C ILE A 152 -8.78 0.31 8.63
N ASP A 153 -10.11 0.41 8.73
CA ASP A 153 -11.02 0.24 7.60
C ASP A 153 -11.73 1.56 7.31
N VAL A 154 -11.58 2.04 6.09
CA VAL A 154 -12.12 3.31 5.59
C VAL A 154 -13.10 2.99 4.48
N ASP A 155 -14.39 3.24 4.72
CA ASP A 155 -15.47 2.97 3.78
C ASP A 155 -16.33 4.20 3.56
N SER A 156 -16.46 4.61 2.30
CA SER A 156 -17.16 5.82 1.88
C SER A 156 -16.85 7.03 2.78
N SER A 157 -15.58 7.14 3.21
CA SER A 157 -15.15 8.06 4.28
C SER A 157 -13.91 8.85 3.88
N MET A 158 -13.66 9.94 4.60
CA MET A 158 -12.43 10.73 4.45
C MET A 158 -11.59 10.63 5.73
N VAL A 159 -10.39 10.07 5.61
CA VAL A 159 -9.49 9.83 6.75
C VAL A 159 -8.11 10.40 6.49
N ASN A 160 -7.60 11.14 7.47
CA ASN A 160 -6.23 11.66 7.49
C ASN A 160 -5.37 10.86 8.49
N ILE A 161 -4.23 10.35 8.06
CA ILE A 161 -3.22 9.72 8.92
C ILE A 161 -1.94 10.54 8.82
N THR A 162 -1.48 11.12 9.91
CA THR A 162 -0.33 12.03 9.89
C THR A 162 0.61 11.78 11.05
N ASN A 163 1.92 11.71 10.76
CA ASN A 163 2.97 11.44 11.74
C ASN A 163 2.72 10.15 12.55
N CYS A 164 2.09 9.15 11.94
CA CYS A 164 1.82 7.88 12.60
C CYS A 164 2.95 6.87 12.35
N MET A 165 3.02 5.84 13.19
CA MET A 165 3.96 4.74 13.02
C MET A 165 3.22 3.42 13.15
N PHE A 166 3.36 2.55 12.17
CA PHE A 166 2.97 1.15 12.22
C PHE A 166 4.25 0.33 12.25
N ASP A 167 4.52 -0.32 13.37
CA ASP A 167 5.75 -1.08 13.57
C ASP A 167 5.43 -2.51 14.01
N GLN A 168 6.17 -3.47 13.44
CA GLN A 168 6.03 -4.90 13.74
C GLN A 168 4.58 -5.40 13.59
N THR A 169 3.89 -4.99 12.53
CA THR A 169 2.53 -5.47 12.24
C THR A 169 2.60 -6.72 11.40
N SER A 170 2.01 -7.82 11.88
CA SER A 170 2.12 -9.12 11.23
C SER A 170 0.79 -9.88 11.22
N TRP A 171 0.53 -10.58 10.13
CA TRP A 171 -0.58 -11.54 10.02
C TRP A 171 0.02 -12.91 9.83
N PHE A 172 0.61 -13.43 10.90
CA PHE A 172 1.25 -14.72 10.89
C PHE A 172 1.26 -15.28 12.30
N ASP A 173 0.87 -16.56 12.43
CA ASP A 173 1.05 -17.30 13.67
C ASP A 173 2.49 -17.85 13.73
N PRO A 174 3.36 -17.33 14.62
CA PRO A 174 4.72 -17.79 14.75
C PRO A 174 4.84 -19.27 15.14
N ASN A 175 3.77 -19.87 15.67
CA ASN A 175 3.77 -21.26 16.12
C ASN A 175 3.31 -22.25 15.05
N VAL A 176 2.82 -21.78 13.90
CA VAL A 176 2.33 -22.65 12.83
C VAL A 176 3.29 -22.56 11.63
N SER A 177 4.11 -23.59 11.47
CA SER A 177 5.18 -23.66 10.45
C SER A 177 4.68 -23.80 9.01
N SER A 178 3.37 -23.92 8.78
CA SER A 178 2.77 -24.23 7.48
C SER A 178 1.49 -23.47 7.17
N THR A 179 1.22 -22.35 7.83
CA THR A 179 -0.01 -21.58 7.59
C THR A 179 0.05 -20.96 6.20
N ILE A 180 -0.62 -21.61 5.25
CA ILE A 180 -1.00 -21.01 3.98
C ILE A 180 -1.98 -19.89 4.32
N CYS A 181 -1.49 -18.66 4.44
CA CYS A 181 -2.38 -17.53 4.50
C CYS A 181 -3.09 -17.39 3.15
N THR A 182 -4.40 -17.59 3.16
CA THR A 182 -5.28 -17.41 1.99
C THR A 182 -5.93 -16.03 1.97
N THR A 183 -5.74 -15.18 2.99
CA THR A 183 -6.63 -14.03 3.23
C THR A 183 -5.99 -12.65 3.02
N GLU A 184 -6.83 -11.71 2.55
CA GLU A 184 -6.58 -10.30 2.19
C GLU A 184 -6.35 -9.38 3.41
N SER A 185 -5.53 -9.78 4.36
CA SER A 185 -5.28 -8.96 5.54
C SER A 185 -4.53 -7.66 5.19
N GLN A 186 -4.79 -6.59 5.92
CA GLN A 186 -4.27 -5.26 5.60
C GLN A 186 -4.13 -4.36 6.83
N ILE A 187 -3.11 -3.50 6.89
CA ILE A 187 -3.05 -2.47 7.95
C ILE A 187 -4.18 -1.49 7.68
N VAL A 188 -4.21 -0.94 6.47
CA VAL A 188 -5.24 0.02 6.07
C VAL A 188 -6.01 -0.50 4.85
N GLY A 189 -7.32 -0.68 5.03
CA GLY A 189 -8.27 -0.96 3.97
C GLY A 189 -8.99 0.31 3.55
N VAL A 190 -8.98 0.62 2.26
CA VAL A 190 -9.68 1.77 1.67
C VAL A 190 -10.69 1.24 0.66
N ARG A 191 -11.97 1.43 0.94
CA ARG A 191 -13.10 0.95 0.13
C ARG A 191 -13.62 2.04 -0.81
N GLU A 192 -14.54 1.64 -1.68
CA GLU A 192 -15.16 2.51 -2.67
C GLU A 192 -15.62 3.85 -2.09
N GLY A 193 -15.49 4.93 -2.88
CA GLY A 193 -15.89 6.28 -2.48
C GLY A 193 -15.03 6.92 -1.38
N SER A 194 -13.99 6.26 -0.89
CA SER A 194 -13.16 6.78 0.20
C SER A 194 -11.98 7.62 -0.29
N LEU A 195 -11.59 8.58 0.54
CA LEU A 195 -10.33 9.31 0.42
C LEU A 195 -9.47 9.03 1.66
N LEU A 196 -8.28 8.46 1.44
CA LEU A 196 -7.28 8.30 2.48
C LEU A 196 -6.08 9.19 2.16
N HIS A 197 -5.77 10.12 3.05
CA HIS A 197 -4.56 10.92 2.99
C HIS A 197 -3.59 10.48 4.10
N VAL A 198 -2.38 10.11 3.69
CA VAL A 198 -1.31 9.61 4.57
C VAL A 198 -0.10 10.52 4.43
N ALA A 199 0.32 11.16 5.52
CA ALA A 199 1.44 12.09 5.54
C ALA A 199 2.46 11.73 6.63
N ASN A 200 3.76 11.81 6.32
CA ASN A 200 4.85 11.64 7.28
C ASN A 200 4.72 10.39 8.16
N THR A 201 4.17 9.32 7.60
CA THR A 201 3.81 8.10 8.33
C THR A 201 4.76 6.98 7.94
N THR A 202 5.14 6.16 8.92
CA THR A 202 6.03 5.03 8.68
C THR A 202 5.29 3.71 8.84
N PHE A 203 5.43 2.82 7.86
CA PHE A 203 5.08 1.42 7.93
C PHE A 203 6.37 0.60 7.97
N ASN A 204 6.74 0.11 9.14
CA ASN A 204 7.97 -0.62 9.38
C ASN A 204 7.68 -2.06 9.82
N ALA A 205 8.50 -2.99 9.34
CA ALA A 205 8.43 -4.40 9.77
C ALA A 205 7.02 -4.98 9.60
N VAL A 206 6.37 -4.67 8.47
CA VAL A 206 5.11 -5.29 8.09
C VAL A 206 5.41 -6.68 7.53
N GLY A 207 4.85 -7.72 8.13
CA GLY A 207 5.24 -9.10 7.84
C GLY A 207 4.09 -10.07 7.70
N GLY A 208 4.42 -11.28 7.28
CA GLY A 208 3.44 -12.36 7.12
C GLY A 208 2.69 -12.21 5.81
N CYS A 209 1.36 -12.31 5.87
CA CYS A 209 0.53 -12.40 4.67
C CYS A 209 -0.33 -11.18 4.34
N GLY A 210 -0.13 -10.06 5.03
CA GLY A 210 -0.93 -8.87 4.81
C GLY A 210 -0.25 -7.80 3.95
N THR A 211 -1.08 -6.87 3.53
CA THR A 211 -0.74 -5.68 2.75
C THR A 211 -0.63 -4.47 3.70
N ALA A 212 0.28 -3.52 3.45
CA ALA A 212 0.30 -2.29 4.23
C ALA A 212 -0.96 -1.47 3.94
N ILE A 213 -1.24 -1.18 2.67
CA ILE A 213 -2.43 -0.43 2.24
C ILE A 213 -3.09 -1.12 1.05
N ARG A 214 -4.39 -1.36 1.13
CA ARG A 214 -5.19 -1.85 0.01
C ARG A 214 -6.32 -0.88 -0.29
N ALA A 215 -6.28 -0.28 -1.47
CA ALA A 215 -7.36 0.56 -1.98
C ALA A 215 -8.14 -0.18 -3.07
N THR A 216 -9.46 -0.12 -2.97
CA THR A 216 -10.38 -0.79 -3.88
C THR A 216 -11.54 0.11 -4.28
N GLY A 217 -12.14 -0.18 -5.42
CA GLY A 217 -13.20 0.65 -5.98
C GLY A 217 -12.68 2.05 -6.32
N THR A 218 -13.59 3.01 -6.50
CA THR A 218 -13.29 4.41 -6.87
C THR A 218 -12.60 5.25 -5.77
N SER A 219 -11.86 4.60 -4.87
CA SER A 219 -11.11 5.25 -3.80
C SER A 219 -9.88 6.00 -4.30
N THR A 220 -9.45 6.98 -3.50
CA THR A 220 -8.24 7.77 -3.73
C THR A 220 -7.30 7.65 -2.54
N LEU A 221 -6.03 7.35 -2.83
CA LEU A 221 -4.94 7.29 -1.86
C LEU A 221 -3.95 8.43 -2.15
N GLU A 222 -3.80 9.35 -1.20
CA GLU A 222 -2.81 10.42 -1.24
C GLU A 222 -1.71 10.14 -0.22
N MET A 223 -0.46 10.12 -0.65
CA MET A 223 0.71 9.79 0.17
C MET A 223 1.76 10.89 0.04
N MET A 224 2.23 11.43 1.16
CA MET A 224 3.30 12.43 1.20
C MET A 224 4.30 12.09 2.30
N GLY A 225 5.58 11.95 1.97
CA GLY A 225 6.58 11.67 3.01
C GLY A 225 6.36 10.32 3.71
N VAL A 226 5.78 9.34 3.01
CA VAL A 226 5.48 8.03 3.61
C VAL A 226 6.67 7.11 3.45
N ASN A 227 7.06 6.46 4.55
CA ASN A 227 8.15 5.48 4.56
C ASN A 227 7.58 4.08 4.75
N ILE A 228 7.90 3.17 3.83
CA ILE A 228 7.51 1.77 3.87
C ILE A 228 8.79 0.94 3.86
N THR A 229 9.14 0.36 5.00
CA THR A 229 10.47 -0.21 5.23
C THR A 229 10.44 -1.58 5.90
N ASN A 230 11.46 -2.39 5.62
CA ASN A 230 11.71 -3.68 6.27
C ASN A 230 10.53 -4.66 6.13
N ILE A 231 9.97 -4.77 4.93
CA ILE A 231 8.79 -5.59 4.66
C ILE A 231 9.24 -6.99 4.23
N ASP A 232 8.71 -8.04 4.86
CA ASP A 232 9.00 -9.43 4.49
C ASP A 232 7.72 -10.21 4.17
N LEU A 233 7.50 -10.42 2.88
CA LEU A 233 6.39 -11.19 2.31
C LEU A 233 6.82 -12.62 1.89
N SER A 234 8.06 -13.02 2.17
CA SER A 234 8.63 -14.29 1.69
C SER A 234 7.98 -15.55 2.25
N ARG A 235 7.25 -15.42 3.35
CA ARG A 235 6.56 -16.52 4.03
C ARG A 235 5.20 -16.86 3.45
N LEU A 236 4.76 -16.14 2.42
CA LEU A 236 3.52 -16.43 1.72
C LEU A 236 3.63 -17.71 0.88
N ALA A 237 2.55 -18.49 0.85
CA ALA A 237 2.46 -19.65 -0.01
C ALA A 237 2.69 -19.25 -1.49
N PRO A 238 3.33 -20.11 -2.32
CA PRO A 238 3.63 -19.80 -3.72
C PRO A 238 2.42 -19.32 -4.54
N ASN A 239 1.21 -19.77 -4.16
CA ASN A 239 -0.05 -19.45 -4.84
C ASN A 239 -0.80 -18.22 -4.25
N ALA A 240 -0.25 -17.54 -3.25
CA ALA A 240 -0.87 -16.34 -2.68
C ALA A 240 -0.89 -15.22 -3.74
N ALA A 241 -2.06 -14.97 -4.32
CA ALA A 241 -2.21 -14.12 -5.50
C ALA A 241 -1.92 -12.62 -5.27
N PHE A 242 -1.73 -12.18 -4.01
CA PHE A 242 -1.66 -10.76 -3.64
C PHE A 242 -0.60 -10.43 -2.57
N ALA A 243 0.57 -11.07 -2.66
CA ALA A 243 1.74 -10.73 -1.84
C ALA A 243 2.30 -9.34 -2.19
N THR A 244 1.59 -8.28 -1.84
CA THR A 244 1.94 -6.93 -2.27
C THR A 244 1.85 -5.97 -1.10
N VAL A 245 2.80 -5.04 -1.03
CA VAL A 245 2.85 -4.04 0.05
C VAL A 245 1.74 -3.00 -0.12
N ILE A 246 1.51 -2.51 -1.33
CA ILE A 246 0.35 -1.67 -1.69
C ILE A 246 -0.43 -2.30 -2.85
N VAL A 247 -1.73 -2.52 -2.66
CA VAL A 247 -2.64 -2.97 -3.73
C VAL A 247 -3.63 -1.87 -4.06
N MET A 248 -3.75 -1.55 -5.36
CA MET A 248 -4.74 -0.62 -5.89
C MET A 248 -5.62 -1.34 -6.91
N ASN A 249 -6.94 -1.32 -6.75
CA ASN A 249 -7.86 -1.94 -7.71
C ASN A 249 -9.07 -1.06 -8.04
N ASN A 250 -9.10 -0.54 -9.27
CA ASN A 250 -10.04 0.51 -9.73
C ASN A 250 -9.90 1.84 -8.98
N SER A 251 -8.72 2.12 -8.40
CA SER A 251 -8.47 3.25 -7.49
C SER A 251 -7.39 4.20 -8.03
N SER A 252 -7.26 5.38 -7.41
CA SER A 252 -6.23 6.38 -7.73
C SER A 252 -5.12 6.43 -6.66
N LEU A 253 -3.87 6.65 -7.09
CA LEU A 253 -2.72 6.85 -6.21
C LEU A 253 -2.02 8.18 -6.54
N HIS A 254 -1.82 9.03 -5.54
CA HIS A 254 -0.97 10.21 -5.63
C HIS A 254 0.08 10.14 -4.54
N ALA A 255 1.31 9.74 -4.88
CA ALA A 255 2.42 9.66 -3.95
C ALA A 255 3.50 10.69 -4.28
N ARG A 256 3.99 11.37 -3.23
CA ARG A 256 5.12 12.29 -3.29
C ARG A 256 6.11 12.07 -2.17
N ASP A 257 7.40 12.33 -2.43
CA ASP A 257 8.47 12.34 -1.42
C ASP A 257 8.49 11.07 -0.54
N SER A 258 8.12 9.92 -1.11
CA SER A 258 7.88 8.68 -0.35
C SER A 258 8.95 7.64 -0.62
N LEU A 259 9.25 6.81 0.38
CA LEU A 259 10.30 5.80 0.36
C LEU A 259 9.73 4.40 0.49
N TRP A 260 10.12 3.51 -0.42
CA TRP A 260 9.95 2.06 -0.31
C TRP A 260 11.34 1.44 -0.21
N SER A 261 11.70 0.88 0.95
CA SER A 261 13.03 0.28 1.12
C SER A 261 13.07 -1.05 1.85
N SER A 262 14.04 -1.89 1.51
CA SER A 262 14.29 -3.17 2.19
C SER A 262 13.04 -4.07 2.17
N ILE A 263 12.52 -4.31 0.96
CA ILE A 263 11.29 -5.08 0.73
C ILE A 263 11.69 -6.44 0.14
N ASN A 264 11.42 -7.52 0.87
CA ASN A 264 11.50 -8.88 0.37
C ASN A 264 10.12 -9.36 -0.03
N ALA A 265 9.81 -9.33 -1.32
CA ALA A 265 8.50 -9.67 -1.83
C ALA A 265 8.27 -11.19 -1.94
N GLY A 266 9.29 -12.03 -1.74
CA GLY A 266 9.14 -13.49 -1.70
C GLY A 266 9.12 -14.19 -3.06
N ASN A 267 8.60 -15.42 -3.07
CA ASN A 267 8.51 -16.28 -4.27
C ASN A 267 7.05 -16.57 -4.68
N THR A 268 6.17 -15.59 -4.56
CA THR A 268 4.76 -15.77 -4.91
C THR A 268 4.53 -15.47 -6.40
N THR A 269 3.30 -15.65 -6.87
CA THR A 269 2.93 -15.41 -8.27
C THR A 269 2.90 -13.93 -8.66
N ASN A 270 2.59 -13.01 -7.74
CA ASN A 270 2.53 -11.56 -8.01
C ASN A 270 3.19 -10.66 -6.93
N PRO A 271 4.43 -10.94 -6.50
CA PRO A 271 5.10 -10.17 -5.46
C PRO A 271 5.53 -8.79 -5.95
N ALA A 272 5.01 -7.73 -5.36
CA ALA A 272 5.36 -6.36 -5.72
C ALA A 272 5.35 -5.41 -4.52
N ALA A 273 6.15 -4.34 -4.59
CA ALA A 273 6.01 -3.21 -3.68
C ALA A 273 4.67 -2.49 -3.95
N ILE A 274 4.33 -2.30 -5.23
CA ILE A 274 3.04 -1.73 -5.63
C ILE A 274 2.45 -2.55 -6.78
N LEU A 275 1.18 -2.96 -6.63
CA LEU A 275 0.37 -3.58 -7.67
C LEU A 275 -0.87 -2.73 -7.90
N GLY A 276 -0.93 -2.06 -9.06
CA GLY A 276 -2.13 -1.39 -9.53
C GLY A 276 -2.85 -2.19 -10.61
N ILE A 277 -4.16 -2.36 -10.46
CA ILE A 277 -5.05 -3.03 -11.41
C ILE A 277 -6.18 -2.06 -11.75
N ASN A 278 -6.43 -1.82 -13.04
CA ASN A 278 -7.50 -0.94 -13.51
C ASN A 278 -7.44 0.47 -12.89
N THR A 279 -6.24 0.98 -12.59
CA THR A 279 -6.06 2.26 -11.87
C THR A 279 -6.59 3.43 -12.68
N THR A 280 -7.25 4.36 -12.00
CA THR A 280 -7.91 5.52 -12.63
C THR A 280 -6.97 6.71 -12.82
N ASN A 281 -6.08 6.97 -11.86
CA ASN A 281 -5.03 7.97 -12.00
C ASN A 281 -3.87 7.60 -11.08
N VAL A 282 -2.64 7.73 -11.56
CA VAL A 282 -1.44 7.43 -10.78
C VAL A 282 -0.45 8.57 -10.96
N THR A 283 0.06 9.09 -9.84
CA THR A 283 1.17 10.03 -9.82
C THR A 283 2.18 9.57 -8.79
N LEU A 284 3.43 9.35 -9.21
CA LEU A 284 4.59 9.15 -8.34
C LEU A 284 5.56 10.29 -8.62
N ASN A 285 5.83 11.13 -7.62
CA ASN A 285 6.73 12.29 -7.76
C ASN A 285 7.79 12.27 -6.66
N ASP A 286 9.07 12.38 -7.01
CA ASP A 286 10.18 12.37 -6.04
C ASP A 286 10.16 11.12 -5.12
N CYS A 287 9.69 9.97 -5.63
CA CYS A 287 9.64 8.72 -4.89
C CYS A 287 10.96 7.93 -4.99
N ASN A 288 11.35 7.24 -3.91
CA ASN A 288 12.53 6.40 -3.88
C ASN A 288 12.17 4.93 -3.60
N PHE A 289 12.62 4.04 -4.47
CA PHE A 289 12.49 2.59 -4.34
C PHE A 289 13.88 2.01 -4.19
N LYS A 290 14.16 1.34 -3.08
CA LYS A 290 15.51 0.89 -2.73
C LYS A 290 15.54 -0.53 -2.15
N ASP A 291 16.52 -1.34 -2.54
CA ASP A 291 16.77 -2.66 -1.94
C ASP A 291 15.51 -3.55 -1.94
N ILE A 292 14.86 -3.66 -3.11
CA ILE A 292 13.64 -4.47 -3.29
C ILE A 292 14.03 -5.78 -3.99
N THR A 293 13.70 -6.90 -3.37
CA THR A 293 14.03 -8.23 -3.89
C THR A 293 12.79 -9.09 -4.07
N SER A 294 12.71 -9.81 -5.19
CA SER A 294 11.69 -10.82 -5.45
C SER A 294 12.36 -12.06 -6.05
N LEU A 295 11.97 -13.23 -5.57
CA LEU A 295 12.35 -14.51 -6.18
C LEU A 295 11.32 -14.97 -7.22
N GLY A 296 10.10 -14.44 -7.19
CA GLY A 296 9.06 -14.73 -8.17
C GLY A 296 9.16 -13.86 -9.44
N PRO A 297 8.40 -14.19 -10.50
CA PRO A 297 8.49 -13.58 -11.84
C PRO A 297 7.88 -12.16 -11.94
N SER A 298 7.74 -11.45 -10.81
CA SER A 298 7.01 -10.19 -10.73
C SER A 298 7.94 -8.98 -10.60
N PRO A 299 7.57 -7.83 -11.17
CA PRO A 299 8.31 -6.58 -11.04
C PRO A 299 8.17 -5.97 -9.64
N ALA A 300 9.04 -5.01 -9.30
CA ALA A 300 8.93 -4.28 -8.04
C ALA A 300 7.68 -3.38 -8.02
N VAL A 301 7.35 -2.74 -9.14
CA VAL A 301 6.08 -2.00 -9.32
C VAL A 301 5.41 -2.42 -10.63
N GLN A 302 4.11 -2.70 -10.56
CA GLN A 302 3.31 -3.11 -11.71
C GLN A 302 2.01 -2.33 -11.84
N TRP A 303 1.71 -1.90 -13.07
CA TRP A 303 0.43 -1.32 -13.45
C TRP A 303 -0.23 -2.20 -14.53
N ARG A 304 -1.35 -2.84 -14.21
CA ARG A 304 -2.12 -3.72 -15.11
C ARG A 304 -3.41 -3.04 -15.55
N ASN A 305 -3.63 -2.96 -16.86
CA ASN A 305 -4.79 -2.33 -17.46
C ASN A 305 -5.09 -0.90 -16.91
N PRO A 306 -4.10 0.00 -16.76
CA PRO A 306 -4.38 1.35 -16.26
C PRO A 306 -5.44 2.03 -17.14
N LYS A 307 -6.50 2.58 -16.53
CA LYS A 307 -7.63 3.19 -17.24
C LYS A 307 -7.48 4.70 -17.43
N GLY A 308 -6.69 5.36 -16.60
CA GLY A 308 -6.32 6.76 -16.80
C GLY A 308 -4.82 6.99 -16.65
N GLY A 309 -4.42 8.25 -16.51
CA GLY A 309 -3.01 8.64 -16.61
C GLY A 309 -2.13 7.98 -15.56
N VAL A 310 -0.90 7.68 -15.95
CA VAL A 310 0.17 7.27 -15.01
C VAL A 310 1.35 8.21 -15.22
N ASP A 311 1.69 9.00 -14.22
CA ASP A 311 2.81 9.93 -14.27
C ASP A 311 3.85 9.56 -13.21
N ILE A 312 5.09 9.32 -13.65
CA ILE A 312 6.22 8.95 -12.80
C ILE A 312 7.34 9.93 -13.07
N VAL A 313 7.62 10.79 -12.10
CA VAL A 313 8.48 11.96 -12.26
C VAL A 313 9.52 12.00 -11.16
N ARG A 314 10.80 12.18 -11.52
CA ARG A 314 11.91 12.33 -10.55
C ARG A 314 12.02 11.17 -9.54
N CYS A 315 11.60 9.97 -9.93
CA CYS A 315 11.70 8.80 -9.09
C CYS A 315 13.10 8.18 -9.17
N THR A 316 13.53 7.51 -8.10
CA THR A 316 14.78 6.74 -8.04
C THR A 316 14.49 5.28 -7.76
N TRP A 317 15.17 4.40 -8.47
CA TRP A 317 15.12 2.94 -8.32
C TRP A 317 16.54 2.44 -8.07
N GLU A 318 16.84 2.00 -6.85
CA GLU A 318 18.18 1.58 -6.42
C GLU A 318 18.19 0.11 -5.97
N ASN A 319 19.14 -0.69 -6.46
CA ASN A 319 19.35 -2.08 -6.04
C ASN A 319 18.09 -2.95 -6.14
N ILE A 320 17.31 -2.77 -7.21
CA ILE A 320 16.10 -3.54 -7.44
C ILE A 320 16.47 -4.89 -8.05
N ASN A 321 16.20 -5.98 -7.34
CA ASN A 321 16.53 -7.34 -7.72
C ASN A 321 15.26 -8.18 -7.86
N THR A 322 14.50 -7.90 -8.93
CA THR A 322 13.20 -8.48 -9.27
C THR A 322 13.15 -8.80 -10.78
N ASN A 323 12.02 -9.19 -11.36
CA ASN A 323 11.92 -9.37 -12.82
C ASN A 323 12.09 -8.05 -13.59
N ALA A 324 11.52 -6.96 -13.05
CA ALA A 324 11.75 -5.59 -13.53
C ALA A 324 11.52 -4.59 -12.40
N ALA A 325 12.15 -3.41 -12.44
CA ALA A 325 11.87 -2.38 -11.44
C ALA A 325 10.46 -1.81 -11.63
N LEU A 326 10.09 -1.51 -12.87
CA LEU A 326 8.79 -0.95 -13.23
C LEU A 326 8.22 -1.66 -14.46
N SER A 327 6.94 -2.05 -14.39
CA SER A 327 6.24 -2.75 -15.47
C SER A 327 4.85 -2.17 -15.73
N PHE A 328 4.53 -1.99 -17.01
CA PHE A 328 3.20 -1.65 -17.50
C PHE A 328 2.68 -2.79 -18.37
N LEU A 329 1.46 -3.25 -18.08
CA LEU A 329 0.82 -4.34 -18.80
C LEU A 329 -0.54 -3.88 -19.33
N ASN A 330 -0.74 -4.01 -20.65
CA ASN A 330 -2.00 -3.73 -21.34
C ASN A 330 -2.53 -2.30 -21.10
N ALA A 331 -1.68 -1.26 -21.24
CA ALA A 331 -2.19 0.10 -21.21
C ALA A 331 -3.06 0.33 -22.47
N PRO A 332 -4.37 0.65 -22.33
CA PRO A 332 -5.26 0.87 -23.45
C PRO A 332 -4.93 2.17 -24.18
N ASP A 333 -5.37 2.28 -25.43
CA ASP A 333 -5.29 3.52 -26.18
C ASP A 333 -6.05 4.64 -25.44
N GLY A 334 -5.40 5.79 -25.23
CA GLY A 334 -5.91 6.91 -24.43
C GLY A 334 -5.45 6.94 -22.97
N CYS A 335 -4.84 5.86 -22.46
CA CYS A 335 -4.11 5.90 -21.19
C CYS A 335 -2.72 6.51 -21.43
N LEU A 336 -2.49 7.74 -20.95
CA LEU A 336 -1.20 8.40 -21.05
C LEU A 336 -0.31 8.05 -19.86
N VAL A 337 0.69 7.21 -20.10
CA VAL A 337 1.80 6.89 -19.22
C VAL A 337 2.97 7.82 -19.52
N LYS A 338 3.46 8.54 -18.53
CA LYS A 338 4.64 9.39 -18.60
C LYS A 338 5.66 8.93 -17.58
N VAL A 339 6.91 8.74 -18.02
CA VAL A 339 8.05 8.53 -17.14
C VAL A 339 9.10 9.57 -17.49
N SER A 340 9.42 10.43 -16.53
CA SER A 340 10.33 11.56 -16.73
C SER A 340 11.32 11.71 -15.57
N ASP A 341 12.52 12.20 -15.89
CA ASP A 341 13.57 12.56 -14.92
C ASP A 341 13.89 11.45 -13.91
N THR A 342 13.73 10.18 -14.31
CA THR A 342 13.77 9.01 -13.41
C THR A 342 15.12 8.30 -13.51
N HIS A 343 15.66 7.89 -12.35
CA HIS A 343 16.97 7.24 -12.23
C HIS A 343 16.85 5.76 -11.84
N PHE A 344 17.54 4.88 -12.56
CA PHE A 344 17.64 3.45 -12.27
C PHE A 344 19.10 3.07 -12.01
N GLN A 345 19.42 2.64 -10.80
CA GLN A 345 20.75 2.31 -10.33
C GLN A 345 20.82 0.90 -9.76
N GLY A 346 21.82 0.11 -10.17
CA GLY A 346 22.09 -1.19 -9.55
C GLY A 346 20.93 -2.19 -9.66
N CYS A 347 19.99 -1.99 -10.57
CA CYS A 347 18.89 -2.90 -10.78
C CYS A 347 19.40 -4.15 -11.50
N SER A 348 19.03 -5.31 -11.00
CA SER A 348 19.34 -6.62 -11.57
C SER A 348 18.08 -7.43 -11.79
N SER A 349 18.00 -8.18 -12.88
CA SER A 349 16.90 -9.13 -13.09
C SER A 349 17.38 -10.56 -13.20
N ARG A 350 16.57 -11.47 -12.65
CA ARG A 350 16.95 -12.87 -12.37
C ARG A 350 16.37 -13.92 -13.33
N ASP A 351 15.41 -13.59 -14.20
CA ASP A 351 14.70 -14.63 -14.95
C ASP A 351 14.32 -14.30 -16.40
N ARG A 352 14.08 -15.37 -17.16
CA ARG A 352 13.86 -15.42 -18.62
C ARG A 352 12.57 -14.71 -19.04
N GLY A 353 12.62 -13.41 -19.36
CA GLY A 353 11.50 -12.66 -19.94
C GLY A 353 11.93 -11.44 -20.75
N THR A 354 11.36 -11.25 -21.93
CA THR A 354 11.74 -10.27 -22.95
C THR A 354 11.97 -8.85 -22.39
N LEU A 355 13.06 -8.21 -22.82
CA LEU A 355 13.16 -6.75 -22.76
C LEU A 355 12.28 -6.21 -23.88
N SER A 356 11.04 -5.82 -23.57
CA SER A 356 10.16 -5.24 -24.58
C SER A 356 9.72 -3.84 -24.18
N LEU A 357 10.09 -2.92 -25.06
CA LEU A 357 9.46 -1.62 -25.29
C LEU A 357 8.65 -1.77 -26.58
N GLY A 358 7.50 -2.43 -26.52
CA GLY A 358 6.63 -2.67 -27.69
C GLY A 358 6.12 -4.10 -27.83
N ASN A 359 4.99 -4.25 -28.55
CA ASN A 359 4.10 -5.41 -28.63
C ASN A 359 4.80 -6.78 -28.90
N ASP A 360 4.72 -7.72 -27.95
CA ASP A 360 5.32 -9.08 -28.03
C ASP A 360 4.54 -10.03 -28.98
N ASP A 361 3.41 -9.60 -29.55
CA ASP A 361 2.53 -10.46 -30.36
C ASP A 361 2.90 -10.56 -31.86
N GLY A 362 3.96 -9.89 -32.34
CA GLY A 362 4.32 -9.89 -33.76
C GLY A 362 3.25 -9.30 -34.71
N ARG A 363 2.11 -8.88 -34.17
CA ARG A 363 1.07 -8.13 -34.86
C ARG A 363 1.42 -6.65 -34.76
N GLN A 364 1.84 -6.10 -35.90
CA GLN A 364 1.93 -4.66 -36.09
C GLN A 364 0.58 -4.04 -35.71
N VAL A 365 0.55 -3.23 -34.65
CA VAL A 365 -0.56 -2.28 -34.47
C VAL A 365 -0.26 -1.15 -35.45
N PRO A 366 -1.05 -0.96 -36.51
CA PRO A 366 -0.80 0.11 -37.45
C PRO A 366 -0.94 1.44 -36.69
N VAL A 367 0.16 2.21 -36.64
CA VAL A 367 0.13 3.61 -36.23
C VAL A 367 -0.64 4.36 -37.32
N HIS A 368 -1.96 4.41 -37.18
CA HIS A 368 -2.81 5.26 -37.99
C HIS A 368 -2.84 6.68 -37.40
N ASP A 369 -2.75 7.66 -38.28
CA ASP A 369 -2.67 9.09 -38.01
C ASP A 369 -3.67 9.54 -36.93
N GLY A 370 -3.14 9.98 -35.78
CA GLY A 370 -3.92 10.68 -34.74
C GLY A 370 -4.06 10.00 -33.38
N HIS A 371 -3.63 8.75 -33.22
CA HIS A 371 -3.67 8.08 -31.91
C HIS A 371 -2.46 8.44 -31.04
N GLN A 372 -2.72 9.01 -29.84
CA GLN A 372 -1.67 9.34 -28.87
C GLN A 372 -0.91 8.08 -28.46
N VAL A 373 0.42 8.16 -28.48
CA VAL A 373 1.27 7.09 -27.97
C VAL A 373 1.06 7.01 -26.46
N PRO A 374 0.60 5.86 -25.93
CA PRO A 374 0.19 5.70 -24.54
C PRO A 374 1.38 5.72 -23.59
N VAL A 375 2.63 5.57 -24.04
CA VAL A 375 3.81 5.67 -23.16
C VAL A 375 4.81 6.70 -23.66
N GLN A 376 5.10 7.71 -22.85
CA GLN A 376 6.09 8.77 -23.10
C GLN A 376 7.24 8.68 -22.10
N LEU A 377 8.45 8.47 -22.60
CA LEU A 377 9.67 8.35 -21.80
C LEU A 377 10.60 9.54 -22.08
N SER A 378 11.11 10.19 -21.02
CA SER A 378 12.04 11.33 -21.15
C SER A 378 13.04 11.38 -20.00
N ASN A 379 14.26 11.87 -20.25
CA ASN A 379 15.30 12.10 -19.24
C ASN A 379 15.56 10.92 -18.27
N LEU A 380 15.61 9.69 -18.80
CA LEU A 380 15.88 8.49 -18.00
C LEU A 380 17.39 8.25 -17.87
N THR A 381 17.84 7.91 -16.67
CA THR A 381 19.25 7.57 -16.42
C THR A 381 19.37 6.14 -15.89
N PHE A 382 20.31 5.36 -16.46
CA PHE A 382 20.58 3.97 -16.06
C PHE A 382 22.05 3.84 -15.65
N THR A 383 22.34 3.43 -14.41
CA THR A 383 23.72 3.29 -13.87
C THR A 383 23.93 1.93 -13.23
N ASN A 384 25.01 1.22 -13.58
CA ASN A 384 25.41 -0.07 -12.97
C ASN A 384 24.31 -1.15 -12.95
N ASN A 385 23.39 -1.15 -13.92
CA ASN A 385 22.35 -2.16 -14.02
C ASN A 385 22.92 -3.44 -14.67
N THR A 386 22.64 -4.61 -14.09
CA THR A 386 23.13 -5.90 -14.59
C THR A 386 21.96 -6.78 -15.03
N GLY A 387 21.92 -7.16 -16.31
CA GLY A 387 20.91 -8.08 -16.82
C GLY A 387 21.46 -9.49 -17.01
N GLN A 388 20.72 -10.52 -16.60
CA GLN A 388 20.84 -11.81 -17.28
C GLN A 388 20.23 -11.71 -18.69
N LYS A 389 20.50 -12.68 -19.57
CA LYS A 389 19.81 -12.79 -20.86
C LYS A 389 18.30 -12.64 -20.56
N TYR A 390 17.63 -11.62 -21.11
CA TYR A 390 16.20 -11.32 -20.88
C TYR A 390 15.88 -10.59 -19.55
N ALA A 391 16.54 -9.47 -19.27
CA ALA A 391 16.37 -8.68 -18.04
C ALA A 391 16.14 -7.19 -18.33
N ALA A 392 15.19 -6.55 -17.65
CA ALA A 392 14.82 -5.15 -17.91
C ALA A 392 14.66 -4.34 -16.61
N ALA A 393 15.22 -3.12 -16.56
CA ALA A 393 14.91 -2.17 -15.48
C ALA A 393 13.49 -1.59 -15.65
N LEU A 394 13.07 -1.35 -16.90
CA LEU A 394 11.74 -0.88 -17.30
C LEU A 394 11.15 -1.83 -18.33
N GLN A 395 9.90 -2.26 -18.13
CA GLN A 395 9.19 -3.17 -19.02
C GLN A 395 7.84 -2.57 -19.46
N VAL A 396 7.55 -2.59 -20.77
CA VAL A 396 6.28 -2.12 -21.33
C VAL A 396 5.73 -3.20 -22.26
N LEU A 397 4.66 -3.88 -21.83
CA LEU A 397 4.05 -4.98 -22.56
C LEU A 397 2.71 -4.57 -23.16
N ASN A 398 2.49 -4.95 -24.42
CA ASN A 398 1.23 -4.74 -25.16
C ASN A 398 0.81 -3.27 -25.22
N SER A 399 1.76 -2.36 -25.47
CA SER A 399 1.52 -0.91 -25.59
C SER A 399 2.52 -0.28 -26.55
N SER A 400 2.17 0.86 -27.17
CA SER A 400 3.10 1.62 -28.01
C SER A 400 3.91 2.63 -27.17
N VAL A 401 5.16 2.87 -27.57
CA VAL A 401 6.13 3.69 -26.80
C VAL A 401 6.70 4.82 -27.65
N SER A 402 6.78 6.02 -27.08
CA SER A 402 7.45 7.19 -27.63
C SER A 402 8.57 7.60 -26.68
N ILE A 403 9.78 7.73 -27.21
CA ILE A 403 10.96 8.16 -26.46
C ILE A 403 11.31 9.56 -26.95
N ASN A 404 11.25 10.55 -26.06
CA ASN A 404 11.55 11.94 -26.39
C ASN A 404 12.75 12.41 -25.56
N GLY A 405 13.90 12.63 -26.21
CA GLY A 405 15.12 13.06 -25.52
C GLY A 405 16.28 13.39 -26.46
N ARG A 406 17.05 14.44 -26.12
CA ARG A 406 18.28 14.88 -26.81
C ARG A 406 19.54 14.08 -26.45
N TYR A 407 19.41 13.10 -25.55
CA TYR A 407 20.49 12.23 -25.13
C TYR A 407 20.02 10.79 -25.29
N ALA A 408 20.50 10.12 -26.33
CA ALA A 408 20.48 8.66 -26.35
C ALA A 408 21.07 8.15 -25.03
N PRO A 409 20.52 7.10 -24.40
CA PRO A 409 21.03 6.59 -23.13
C PRO A 409 22.54 6.37 -23.24
N VAL A 410 23.32 7.15 -22.48
CA VAL A 410 24.78 7.05 -22.46
C VAL A 410 25.12 5.78 -21.69
N LEU A 411 25.20 4.67 -22.42
CA LEU A 411 25.77 3.42 -21.91
C LEU A 411 27.27 3.64 -21.73
N LYS A 412 27.71 4.01 -20.52
CA LYS A 412 29.14 3.96 -20.19
C LYS A 412 29.54 2.48 -20.10
N PRO A 413 30.50 1.99 -20.91
CA PRO A 413 30.90 0.60 -20.88
C PRO A 413 31.78 0.36 -19.65
N SER A 414 31.18 -0.07 -18.54
CA SER A 414 31.88 -0.88 -17.56
C SER A 414 31.59 -2.34 -17.90
N ARG A 415 32.67 -3.13 -18.13
CA ARG A 415 32.65 -4.55 -18.48
C ARG A 415 31.61 -5.34 -17.65
N ILE A 416 30.40 -5.54 -18.19
CA ILE A 416 29.43 -6.63 -17.98
C ILE A 416 28.21 -6.30 -18.86
N ALA A 417 27.73 -7.30 -19.61
CA ALA A 417 26.75 -7.17 -20.68
C ALA A 417 25.33 -6.88 -20.15
N GLY A 418 24.93 -5.61 -20.12
CA GLY A 418 23.53 -5.20 -20.10
C GLY A 418 23.13 -4.66 -21.48
N ARG A 419 22.31 -5.41 -22.23
CA ARG A 419 21.73 -4.92 -23.50
C ARG A 419 20.51 -4.07 -23.19
N LEU A 420 20.48 -2.84 -23.68
CA LEU A 420 19.22 -2.17 -23.98
C LEU A 420 18.79 -2.58 -25.41
N CYS A 421 18.07 -3.69 -25.55
CA CYS A 421 17.26 -3.95 -26.75
C CYS A 421 16.01 -3.06 -26.69
N ILE A 422 16.00 -2.01 -27.50
CA ILE A 422 14.75 -1.35 -27.88
C ILE A 422 14.26 -2.11 -29.10
N GLU A 423 13.38 -3.10 -28.92
CA GLU A 423 12.69 -3.74 -30.05
C GLU A 423 11.47 -2.90 -30.44
N ALA A 424 11.75 -1.69 -30.94
CA ALA A 424 10.72 -0.86 -31.52
C ALA A 424 10.66 -1.16 -33.02
N SER A 425 9.51 -1.63 -33.50
CA SER A 425 9.12 -1.43 -34.90
C SER A 425 8.75 0.04 -35.11
N CYS A 426 9.73 0.93 -34.95
CA CYS A 426 9.57 2.36 -35.18
C CYS A 426 9.71 2.68 -36.67
N LYS A 427 8.70 3.34 -37.25
CA LYS A 427 8.97 4.29 -38.34
C LYS A 427 9.65 5.51 -37.71
N CYS A 428 10.98 5.55 -37.75
CA CYS A 428 11.70 6.80 -37.50
C CYS A 428 11.43 7.74 -38.67
N ALA A 429 10.59 8.75 -38.48
CA ALA A 429 10.48 9.85 -39.41
C ALA A 429 11.70 10.75 -39.26
N PHE A 430 12.75 10.51 -40.05
CA PHE A 430 13.82 11.49 -40.23
C PHE A 430 13.28 12.65 -41.07
N PRO A 431 13.62 13.93 -40.77
CA PRO A 431 13.19 15.08 -41.55
C PRO A 431 13.79 15.15 -42.98
N TYR A 432 14.47 14.09 -43.43
CA TYR A 432 14.99 13.95 -44.78
C TYR A 432 14.51 12.62 -45.36
N GLY A 433 13.66 12.69 -46.38
CA GLY A 433 12.82 11.59 -46.83
C GLY A 433 13.59 10.39 -47.39
N PHE A 434 13.77 9.37 -46.56
CA PHE A 434 14.06 8.01 -46.98
C PHE A 434 13.15 7.04 -46.22
N ILE A 435 12.27 6.36 -46.95
CA ILE A 435 11.52 5.20 -46.45
C ILE A 435 12.37 3.98 -46.79
N GLY A 436 13.06 3.43 -45.80
CA GLY A 436 13.74 2.14 -45.89
C GLY A 436 13.33 1.27 -44.72
N VAL A 437 12.81 0.07 -45.00
CA VAL A 437 12.64 -0.98 -43.99
C VAL A 437 14.01 -1.63 -43.81
N GLY A 438 14.68 -1.34 -42.70
CA GLY A 438 16.01 -1.88 -42.39
C GLY A 438 16.11 -2.23 -40.92
N TYR A 439 16.63 -3.42 -40.62
CA TYR A 439 17.06 -3.81 -39.28
C TYR A 439 18.33 -3.02 -38.95
N LEU A 440 18.23 -1.97 -38.12
CA LEU A 440 19.38 -1.20 -37.69
C LEU A 440 19.94 -1.78 -36.39
N ALA A 441 20.96 -2.63 -36.50
CA ALA A 441 21.82 -2.96 -35.37
C ALA A 441 22.87 -1.85 -35.19
N LEU A 442 22.65 -0.92 -34.25
CA LEU A 442 23.64 0.11 -33.93
C LEU A 442 24.73 -0.50 -33.03
N ILE A 443 25.86 -0.88 -33.61
CA ILE A 443 27.07 -1.26 -32.88
C ILE A 443 27.99 -0.03 -32.82
N LEU A 444 28.05 0.65 -31.68
CA LEU A 444 29.09 1.64 -31.41
C LEU A 444 30.33 0.92 -30.85
N VAL A 445 31.30 0.64 -31.72
CA VAL A 445 32.67 0.27 -31.30
C VAL A 445 33.46 1.56 -31.16
N GLY A 446 33.68 2.01 -29.93
CA GLY A 446 34.66 3.06 -29.61
C GLY A 446 36.03 2.43 -29.36
N LYS A 447 37.08 2.98 -29.99
CA LYS A 447 38.49 2.70 -29.65
C LYS A 447 38.85 3.26 -28.29
#